data_AF-A0A8T0P1A8-F1
#
_entry.id   AF-A0A8T0P1A8-F1
#
_cell.length_a   1.000
_cell.length_b   1.000
_cell.length_c   1.000
_cell.angle_alpha   90.00
_cell.angle_beta   90.00
_cell.angle_gamma   90.00
#
_symmetry.space_group_name_H-M   'P 1'
#
loop_
_entity.id
_entity.type
_entity.pdbx_description
1 polymer ?
#
loop_
_entity_poly.entity_id
_entity_poly.type
_entity_poly.pdbx_seq_one_letter_code
_entity_poly.pdbx_strand_id
1 'polypeptide(L)'
;MKISTGKLILILLIVLFEGFFVTSVKAGGYSSEKKPGKAGGESSEKTSEKAAGDASEQTSEKAAGDASEQTSEKADGSSSKKSSVKVPYDYSANIECVKEPEKPLYGGGIISAASAGGKKLAAPIKGSVLKVDLKKDHHYALSAWLKLSKGTGDITAIIVPPDGKFITAGAIVAQSDCWTLLKGGATTSSEGKGDLFFETNSTAEIMAESIALQGFSFEEWNAHREEVVAKERKKKVKITVESGGKPLADAELSVEWVAKGFPLGNAMTQEILDMPEYEEWFAKRFKWATMENAMKWYSTEFEEGHEAYEVADKMLALAEKHNISVRGHNVFWDDESHQMDWVSKLGPDKLKEAVARRLKSVVTHYAGKVIHWDVVNENLHFKFFEEKLGKDASGEIFKEVAKLDPKPILFMNEFNTIEQPCDLAPLPTKYIAKLKQIQAYPGNKGLKYGIGLESHFETPNIPYMRGSLDTLAAAGVPVWLTEVDVTKGPKQVEFLEEVMREGFGHPGVKGIVMWAAWHAKGCYVMCLTDNKFKNLPVGDVVDKLLDEWRKVPEKPMTDAKGVFEAELFHGEYKVTVKHKSLKEPIVQTVDLDSTKSEATISC
;
A
#
# COMPACT_ATOMS: atom_id res chain seq x y z
N MET A 1 -2.62 9.94 -74.09
CA MET A 1 -3.30 10.43 -72.87
C MET A 1 -2.32 10.27 -71.72
N LYS A 2 -1.46 11.28 -71.49
CA LYS A 2 -1.59 12.37 -70.48
C LYS A 2 -1.84 11.85 -69.06
N ILE A 3 -1.03 12.07 -68.02
CA ILE A 3 0.36 12.50 -67.82
C ILE A 3 0.79 11.83 -66.49
N SER A 4 1.93 11.15 -66.49
CA SER A 4 2.70 10.77 -65.30
C SER A 4 4.09 11.36 -65.48
N THR A 5 4.58 12.07 -64.45
CA THR A 5 5.97 12.50 -64.18
C THR A 5 5.89 13.38 -62.92
N GLY A 6 6.76 13.38 -61.92
CA GLY A 6 8.07 12.80 -61.70
C GLY A 6 8.80 13.72 -60.69
N LYS A 7 9.50 13.12 -59.72
CA LYS A 7 10.76 13.55 -59.04
C LYS A 7 11.00 15.06 -58.74
N LEU A 8 11.41 15.40 -57.49
CA LEU A 8 12.83 15.66 -57.10
C LEU A 8 12.98 16.28 -55.67
N ILE A 9 13.83 15.65 -54.84
CA ILE A 9 14.85 16.19 -53.89
C ILE A 9 14.48 17.26 -52.84
N LEU A 10 14.70 16.94 -51.54
CA LEU A 10 15.76 17.57 -50.72
C LEU A 10 16.07 16.76 -49.45
N ILE A 11 17.34 16.36 -49.31
CA ILE A 11 17.95 15.90 -48.05
C ILE A 11 18.40 17.14 -47.28
N LEU A 12 18.03 17.26 -46.02
CA LEU A 12 18.78 18.07 -45.05
C LEU A 12 18.75 17.37 -43.68
N LEU A 13 19.93 17.05 -43.15
CA LEU A 13 20.15 16.64 -41.76
C LEU A 13 19.72 17.76 -40.81
N ILE A 14 18.93 17.44 -39.78
CA ILE A 14 19.02 18.07 -38.46
C ILE A 14 18.91 16.98 -37.38
N VAL A 15 19.87 17.07 -36.47
CA VAL A 15 20.11 16.26 -35.27
C VAL A 15 19.46 16.98 -34.07
N LEU A 16 18.97 16.21 -33.09
CA LEU A 16 18.62 16.54 -31.69
C LEU A 16 17.19 17.00 -31.33
N PHE A 17 16.66 16.27 -30.33
CA PHE A 17 15.73 16.63 -29.25
C PHE A 17 14.23 16.85 -29.51
N GLU A 18 13.44 15.99 -28.83
CA GLU A 18 12.29 16.23 -27.94
C GLU A 18 11.25 15.12 -28.17
N GLY A 19 10.97 14.25 -27.21
CA GLY A 19 10.29 14.55 -25.97
C GLY A 19 9.03 13.68 -25.96
N PHE A 20 9.10 12.52 -25.31
CA PHE A 20 7.95 11.62 -25.16
C PHE A 20 6.83 12.33 -24.41
N PHE A 21 5.72 12.56 -25.10
CA PHE A 21 4.43 12.83 -24.48
C PHE A 21 3.82 11.48 -24.09
N VAL A 22 3.84 11.16 -22.79
CA VAL A 22 2.94 10.16 -22.21
C VAL A 22 1.58 10.83 -22.12
N THR A 23 0.68 10.48 -23.03
CA THR A 23 -0.73 10.91 -22.94
C THR A 23 -1.43 10.08 -21.88
N SER A 24 -1.75 10.77 -20.78
CA SER A 24 -2.65 10.35 -19.70
C SER A 24 -3.95 9.72 -20.24
N VAL A 25 -4.19 8.46 -19.90
CA VAL A 25 -5.51 7.85 -20.02
C VAL A 25 -6.36 8.41 -18.89
N LYS A 26 -7.23 9.37 -19.23
CA LYS A 26 -8.37 9.73 -18.38
C LYS A 26 -9.33 8.55 -18.35
N ALA A 27 -9.55 7.99 -17.17
CA ALA A 27 -10.71 7.17 -16.89
C ALA A 27 -11.98 7.97 -17.26
N GLY A 28 -12.69 7.49 -18.29
CA GLY A 28 -13.86 8.17 -18.85
C GLY A 28 -15.07 8.06 -17.92
N GLY A 29 -15.42 9.18 -17.29
CA GLY A 29 -16.71 9.35 -16.62
C GLY A 29 -17.86 9.44 -17.62
N TYR A 30 -18.82 8.54 -17.50
CA TYR A 30 -20.13 8.63 -18.15
C TYR A 30 -20.91 9.82 -17.56
N SER A 31 -21.18 10.84 -18.38
CA SER A 31 -22.17 11.88 -18.06
C SER A 31 -23.11 12.03 -19.24
N SER A 32 -24.38 11.65 -19.02
CA SER A 32 -25.49 11.82 -19.94
C SER A 32 -25.73 13.29 -20.30
N GLU A 33 -25.79 13.59 -21.59
CA GLU A 33 -26.16 14.90 -22.13
C GLU A 33 -27.58 15.31 -21.71
N LYS A 34 -27.70 16.45 -21.03
CA LYS A 34 -28.92 17.27 -21.03
C LYS A 34 -28.59 18.64 -21.62
N LYS A 35 -29.26 18.98 -22.72
CA LYS A 35 -29.23 20.27 -23.41
C LYS A 35 -29.50 21.45 -22.45
N PRO A 36 -28.79 22.59 -22.56
CA PRO A 36 -29.20 23.82 -21.90
C PRO A 36 -30.01 24.72 -22.83
N GLY A 37 -31.11 25.27 -22.31
CA GLY A 37 -31.83 26.40 -22.87
C GLY A 37 -31.20 27.73 -22.50
N LYS A 38 -31.35 28.70 -23.41
CA LYS A 38 -31.10 30.15 -23.29
C LYS A 38 -31.78 30.72 -22.01
N ALA A 39 -31.44 31.85 -21.40
CA ALA A 39 -30.91 33.12 -21.88
C ALA A 39 -30.52 34.04 -20.71
N GLY A 40 -29.70 35.06 -20.99
CA GLY A 40 -29.62 36.35 -20.27
C GLY A 40 -28.84 36.31 -18.95
N GLY A 41 -27.84 37.14 -18.69
CA GLY A 41 -27.44 38.42 -19.26
C GLY A 41 -27.04 39.29 -18.08
N GLU A 42 -25.75 39.56 -17.90
CA GLU A 42 -25.27 40.55 -16.93
C GLU A 42 -24.18 41.39 -17.58
N SER A 43 -24.40 42.69 -17.54
CA SER A 43 -23.49 43.76 -17.90
C SER A 43 -22.84 44.32 -16.63
N SER A 44 -21.52 44.53 -16.67
CA SER A 44 -20.76 45.69 -16.14
C SER A 44 -21.07 46.19 -14.71
N GLU A 45 -20.15 46.51 -13.82
CA GLU A 45 -18.81 47.08 -13.99
C GLU A 45 -18.18 47.20 -12.58
N LYS A 46 -16.86 46.99 -12.53
CA LYS A 46 -15.80 47.79 -11.86
C LYS A 46 -16.20 48.74 -10.72
N THR A 47 -15.59 48.66 -9.53
CA THR A 47 -14.33 49.32 -9.02
C THR A 47 -14.74 50.03 -7.73
N SER A 48 -13.98 50.31 -6.68
CA SER A 48 -12.57 50.36 -6.27
C SER A 48 -12.63 50.70 -4.76
N GLU A 49 -11.91 50.02 -3.87
CA GLU A 49 -10.61 50.42 -3.31
C GLU A 49 -10.64 51.57 -2.27
N LYS A 50 -9.87 51.34 -1.18
CA LYS A 50 -9.36 52.23 -0.11
C LYS A 50 -10.19 52.37 1.17
N ALA A 51 -9.61 52.56 2.35
CA ALA A 51 -8.36 52.15 3.03
C ALA A 51 -8.34 52.92 4.36
N ALA A 52 -7.76 52.28 5.38
CA ALA A 52 -7.07 52.86 6.55
C ALA A 52 -7.88 53.54 7.67
N GLY A 53 -7.44 53.28 8.91
CA GLY A 53 -7.72 54.13 10.07
C GLY A 53 -7.65 53.40 11.42
N ASP A 54 -6.44 53.33 11.99
CA ASP A 54 -6.10 53.01 13.38
C ASP A 54 -6.94 53.75 14.44
N ALA A 55 -7.09 53.15 15.63
CA ALA A 55 -6.67 53.76 16.91
C ALA A 55 -6.89 52.82 18.12
N SER A 56 -5.88 52.81 18.98
CA SER A 56 -5.71 52.18 20.29
C SER A 56 -6.30 52.96 21.47
N GLU A 57 -6.52 52.28 22.61
CA GLU A 57 -6.20 52.63 24.04
C GLU A 57 -7.22 51.94 24.98
N GLN A 58 -6.81 50.97 25.82
CA GLN A 58 -6.20 51.06 27.16
C GLN A 58 -7.12 51.54 28.31
N THR A 59 -7.25 50.71 29.36
CA THR A 59 -7.15 50.96 30.83
C THR A 59 -7.78 49.78 31.60
N SER A 60 -7.00 48.93 32.32
CA SER A 60 -6.64 48.96 33.77
C SER A 60 -7.83 48.63 34.71
N GLU A 61 -7.77 47.88 35.83
CA GLU A 61 -6.68 47.46 36.72
C GLU A 61 -7.20 46.43 37.78
N LYS A 62 -6.30 45.54 38.23
CA LYS A 62 -6.06 44.98 39.61
C LYS A 62 -7.17 44.41 40.51
N ALA A 63 -6.90 43.21 41.04
CA ALA A 63 -6.60 42.98 42.47
C ALA A 63 -5.88 41.63 42.69
N ALA A 64 -4.99 41.61 43.68
CA ALA A 64 -4.00 40.57 44.00
C ALA A 64 -4.27 39.90 45.36
N GLY A 65 -3.57 38.79 45.61
CA GLY A 65 -3.38 38.11 46.90
C GLY A 65 -3.47 36.59 46.71
N ASP A 66 -2.58 35.73 47.21
CA ASP A 66 -1.40 35.88 48.05
C ASP A 66 -0.57 34.58 47.90
N ALA A 67 0.71 34.63 48.23
CA ALA A 67 1.69 33.56 48.00
C ALA A 67 1.77 32.55 49.16
N SER A 68 2.11 31.29 48.85
CA SER A 68 2.88 30.42 49.75
C SER A 68 3.68 29.37 48.97
N GLU A 69 5.00 29.39 49.15
CA GLU A 69 5.97 28.40 48.69
C GLU A 69 5.68 26.99 49.21
N GLN A 70 5.94 25.95 48.40
CA GLN A 70 6.73 24.79 48.79
C GLN A 70 7.01 23.82 47.62
N THR A 71 8.31 23.65 47.34
CA THR A 71 9.04 22.40 47.02
C THR A 71 8.54 21.44 45.92
N SER A 72 9.36 21.35 44.87
CA SER A 72 9.85 20.13 44.20
C SER A 72 9.07 18.81 44.31
N GLU A 73 8.58 18.30 43.17
CA GLU A 73 8.91 16.96 42.67
C GLU A 73 8.42 16.80 41.22
N LYS A 74 9.33 16.47 40.31
CA LYS A 74 9.02 15.97 38.97
C LYS A 74 8.50 14.54 39.14
N ALA A 75 7.27 14.29 38.73
CA ALA A 75 6.73 12.94 38.58
C ALA A 75 6.44 12.67 37.10
N ASP A 76 7.08 11.62 36.60
CA ASP A 76 6.84 10.97 35.32
C ASP A 76 5.36 10.69 35.09
N GLY A 77 4.80 11.33 34.06
CA GLY A 77 3.46 11.05 33.56
C GLY A 77 3.45 9.91 32.54
N SER A 78 3.81 8.70 32.96
CA SER A 78 3.45 7.49 32.21
C SER A 78 1.96 7.19 32.47
N SER A 79 1.08 7.91 31.79
CA SER A 79 -0.34 7.56 31.79
C SER A 79 -0.54 6.37 30.84
N SER A 80 -0.63 5.17 31.42
CA SER A 80 -1.28 4.05 30.74
C SER A 80 -2.76 4.37 30.56
N LYS A 81 -3.12 4.99 29.43
CA LYS A 81 -4.51 4.99 28.96
C LYS A 81 -4.87 3.53 28.67
N LYS A 82 -5.57 2.87 29.59
CA LYS A 82 -6.28 1.63 29.27
C LYS A 82 -7.27 1.95 28.15
N SER A 83 -6.96 1.45 26.96
CA SER A 83 -7.79 1.46 25.75
C SER A 83 -9.23 1.08 26.10
N SER A 84 -10.17 1.93 25.70
CA SER A 84 -11.62 1.77 25.92
C SER A 84 -12.30 1.05 24.76
N VAL A 85 -11.55 0.22 24.02
CA VAL A 85 -12.07 -0.58 22.90
C VAL A 85 -13.18 -1.50 23.39
N LYS A 86 -14.42 -1.19 23.04
CA LYS A 86 -15.60 -1.98 23.44
C LYS A 86 -15.78 -3.23 22.58
N VAL A 87 -15.32 -3.19 21.32
CA VAL A 87 -15.41 -4.30 20.36
C VAL A 87 -14.12 -4.31 19.53
N PRO A 88 -13.27 -5.35 19.60
CA PRO A 88 -12.06 -5.44 18.79
C PRO A 88 -12.40 -5.61 17.31
N TYR A 89 -11.57 -5.06 16.39
CA TYR A 89 -11.69 -5.35 14.96
C TYR A 89 -11.33 -6.82 14.66
N ASP A 90 -12.14 -7.47 13.83
CA ASP A 90 -11.97 -8.86 13.41
C ASP A 90 -11.29 -8.94 12.04
N TYR A 91 -10.02 -9.34 12.03
CA TYR A 91 -9.18 -9.52 10.84
C TYR A 91 -9.42 -10.86 10.13
N SER A 92 -10.29 -11.74 10.63
CA SER A 92 -10.55 -13.04 9.99
C SER A 92 -11.29 -12.88 8.67
N ALA A 93 -10.94 -13.73 7.69
CA ALA A 93 -11.64 -13.83 6.43
C ALA A 93 -11.58 -15.28 5.93
N ASN A 94 -12.70 -15.76 5.39
CA ASN A 94 -12.77 -17.05 4.71
C ASN A 94 -12.78 -16.81 3.20
N ILE A 95 -11.81 -17.40 2.50
CA ILE A 95 -11.61 -17.25 1.04
C ILE A 95 -12.06 -18.48 0.25
N GLU A 96 -12.72 -19.43 0.91
CA GLU A 96 -13.31 -20.61 0.29
C GLU A 96 -14.79 -20.39 0.00
N CYS A 97 -15.26 -21.03 -1.08
CA CYS A 97 -16.68 -21.09 -1.37
C CYS A 97 -17.31 -22.21 -0.54
N VAL A 98 -18.09 -21.83 0.48
CA VAL A 98 -18.59 -22.75 1.50
C VAL A 98 -20.04 -23.15 1.27
N LYS A 99 -20.43 -24.33 1.76
CA LYS A 99 -21.82 -24.81 1.63
C LYS A 99 -22.81 -24.03 2.49
N GLU A 100 -22.41 -23.66 3.70
CA GLU A 100 -23.22 -22.95 4.68
C GLU A 100 -22.44 -21.73 5.17
N PRO A 101 -23.08 -20.56 5.31
CA PRO A 101 -22.39 -19.35 5.74
C PRO A 101 -22.01 -19.45 7.21
N GLU A 102 -20.86 -18.88 7.57
CA GLU A 102 -20.47 -18.74 8.97
C GLU A 102 -21.36 -17.72 9.69
N LYS A 103 -21.27 -17.64 11.02
CA LYS A 103 -22.02 -16.66 11.81
C LYS A 103 -21.60 -15.22 11.45
N PRO A 104 -22.51 -14.23 11.58
CA PRO A 104 -22.16 -12.84 11.33
C PRO A 104 -21.03 -12.39 12.26
N LEU A 105 -20.03 -11.70 11.70
CA LEU A 105 -18.99 -11.03 12.49
C LEU A 105 -19.65 -9.99 13.41
N TYR A 106 -19.01 -9.70 14.55
CA TYR A 106 -19.52 -8.73 15.54
C TYR A 106 -20.97 -8.99 16.00
N GLY A 107 -21.46 -10.24 15.85
CA GLY A 107 -22.86 -10.58 16.09
C GLY A 107 -23.86 -9.79 15.22
N GLY A 108 -23.45 -9.27 14.07
CA GLY A 108 -24.26 -8.45 13.16
C GLY A 108 -24.08 -6.93 13.30
N GLY A 109 -23.33 -6.47 14.31
CA GLY A 109 -23.07 -5.04 14.54
C GLY A 109 -24.35 -4.19 14.66
N ILE A 110 -24.42 -3.06 13.96
CA ILE A 110 -25.58 -2.15 14.02
C ILE A 110 -26.83 -2.70 13.32
N ILE A 111 -26.69 -3.76 12.51
CA ILE A 111 -27.83 -4.42 11.86
C ILE A 111 -28.59 -5.28 12.88
N SER A 112 -27.88 -5.93 13.82
CA SER A 112 -28.50 -6.74 14.87
C SER A 112 -28.91 -5.95 16.11
N ALA A 113 -28.30 -4.77 16.33
CA ALA A 113 -28.69 -3.85 17.41
C ALA A 113 -30.14 -3.31 17.28
N ALA A 114 -30.78 -3.44 16.11
CA ALA A 114 -32.21 -3.19 15.92
C ALA A 114 -33.12 -4.34 16.43
N SER A 115 -32.54 -5.43 16.95
CA SER A 115 -33.27 -6.60 17.44
C SER A 115 -32.76 -7.09 18.81
N ALA A 116 -32.97 -6.31 19.86
CA ALA A 116 -33.01 -6.86 21.21
C ALA A 116 -34.21 -7.82 21.34
N GLY A 117 -34.04 -9.06 20.87
CA GLY A 117 -35.07 -10.10 20.92
C GLY A 117 -35.04 -11.07 19.75
N GLY A 118 -34.02 -11.94 19.70
CA GLY A 118 -34.13 -13.33 19.23
C GLY A 118 -34.96 -13.63 17.98
N LYS A 119 -34.94 -12.80 16.94
CA LYS A 119 -35.49 -13.14 15.63
C LYS A 119 -34.38 -13.08 14.60
N LYS A 120 -34.20 -14.20 13.88
CA LYS A 120 -33.43 -14.25 12.62
C LYS A 120 -33.84 -13.02 11.79
N LEU A 121 -32.88 -12.14 11.50
CA LEU A 121 -33.04 -11.17 10.43
C LEU A 121 -33.28 -11.99 9.16
N ALA A 122 -34.47 -11.88 8.58
CA ALA A 122 -34.71 -12.43 7.26
C ALA A 122 -33.73 -11.74 6.32
N ALA A 123 -32.93 -12.52 5.60
CA ALA A 123 -32.10 -12.05 4.50
C ALA A 123 -32.90 -11.08 3.63
N PRO A 124 -32.34 -9.93 3.21
CA PRO A 124 -32.99 -9.14 2.18
C PRO A 124 -33.05 -9.99 0.89
N ILE A 125 -34.26 -10.40 0.51
CA ILE A 125 -34.53 -11.00 -0.79
C ILE A 125 -34.60 -9.86 -1.81
N LYS A 126 -33.68 -9.86 -2.77
CA LYS A 126 -33.73 -9.12 -4.05
C LYS A 126 -34.05 -7.61 -3.94
N GLY A 127 -33.02 -6.77 -3.97
CA GLY A 127 -33.20 -5.32 -4.03
C GLY A 127 -33.86 -4.72 -2.79
N SER A 128 -33.84 -5.42 -1.65
CA SER A 128 -34.28 -4.86 -0.38
C SER A 128 -33.17 -4.03 0.24
N VAL A 129 -33.54 -2.83 0.64
CA VAL A 129 -32.66 -1.87 1.32
C VAL A 129 -32.71 -2.12 2.82
N LEU A 130 -31.56 -2.37 3.44
CA LEU A 130 -31.41 -2.41 4.88
C LEU A 130 -31.24 -0.98 5.40
N LYS A 131 -32.17 -0.52 6.23
CA LYS A 131 -32.03 0.77 6.93
C LYS A 131 -31.05 0.61 8.09
N VAL A 132 -30.05 1.48 8.15
CA VAL A 132 -28.99 1.46 9.15
C VAL A 132 -28.86 2.83 9.83
N ASP A 133 -28.49 2.83 11.10
CA ASP A 133 -28.20 4.06 11.86
C ASP A 133 -26.71 4.36 11.79
N LEU A 134 -26.35 5.31 10.93
CA LEU A 134 -24.97 5.72 10.70
C LEU A 134 -24.64 6.92 11.58
N LYS A 135 -23.40 6.96 12.06
CA LYS A 135 -22.83 8.04 12.85
C LYS A 135 -21.82 8.78 12.01
N LYS A 136 -21.70 10.07 12.29
CA LYS A 136 -20.66 10.91 11.72
C LYS A 136 -19.29 10.48 12.28
N ASP A 137 -18.24 10.64 11.47
CA ASP A 137 -16.84 10.40 11.85
C ASP A 137 -16.57 8.95 12.29
N HIS A 138 -17.18 8.01 11.55
CA HIS A 138 -17.05 6.58 11.78
C HIS A 138 -16.60 5.86 10.51
N HIS A 139 -15.79 4.83 10.74
CA HIS A 139 -15.51 3.77 9.80
C HIS A 139 -16.48 2.61 10.03
N TYR A 140 -17.11 2.13 8.97
CA TYR A 140 -18.01 0.99 9.02
C TYR A 140 -17.39 -0.22 8.34
N ALA A 141 -17.08 -1.26 9.13
CA ALA A 141 -16.64 -2.55 8.62
C ALA A 141 -17.85 -3.39 8.23
N LEU A 142 -17.95 -3.73 6.95
CA LEU A 142 -18.97 -4.60 6.39
C LEU A 142 -18.44 -6.02 6.24
N SER A 143 -19.25 -7.00 6.63
CA SER A 143 -19.11 -8.37 6.18
C SER A 143 -20.46 -8.96 5.79
N ALA A 144 -20.51 -9.78 4.75
CA ALA A 144 -21.72 -10.47 4.33
C ALA A 144 -21.38 -11.77 3.60
N TRP A 145 -22.11 -12.84 3.87
CA TRP A 145 -22.06 -14.04 3.05
C TRP A 145 -23.06 -13.90 1.93
N LEU A 146 -22.59 -14.01 0.69
CA LEU A 146 -23.37 -13.71 -0.50
C LEU A 146 -23.33 -14.90 -1.47
N LYS A 147 -24.45 -15.10 -2.16
CA LYS A 147 -24.66 -16.20 -3.10
C LYS A 147 -25.64 -15.76 -4.20
N LEU A 148 -25.49 -16.31 -5.41
CA LEU A 148 -26.45 -16.08 -6.50
C LEU A 148 -27.47 -17.22 -6.58
N SER A 149 -28.67 -16.97 -7.11
CA SER A 149 -29.65 -18.05 -7.34
C SER A 149 -29.31 -18.95 -8.53
N LYS A 150 -28.50 -18.46 -9.47
CA LYS A 150 -28.03 -19.22 -10.63
C LYS A 150 -26.76 -18.60 -11.21
N GLY A 151 -25.90 -19.43 -11.78
CA GLY A 151 -24.69 -19.00 -12.48
C GLY A 151 -23.64 -18.37 -11.57
N THR A 152 -22.81 -17.53 -12.17
CA THR A 152 -21.73 -16.78 -11.54
C THR A 152 -21.83 -15.32 -11.97
N GLY A 153 -21.46 -14.39 -11.09
CA GLY A 153 -21.48 -12.96 -11.38
C GLY A 153 -20.86 -12.18 -10.23
N ASP A 154 -20.68 -10.88 -10.45
CA ASP A 154 -20.15 -9.98 -9.44
C ASP A 154 -21.32 -9.44 -8.59
N ILE A 155 -21.16 -9.41 -7.27
CA ILE A 155 -22.07 -8.75 -6.34
C ILE A 155 -21.34 -7.60 -5.67
N THR A 156 -21.95 -6.42 -5.72
CA THR A 156 -21.43 -5.18 -5.16
C THR A 156 -22.29 -4.76 -3.97
N ALA A 157 -21.65 -4.40 -2.87
CA ALA A 157 -22.31 -3.82 -1.70
C ALA A 157 -22.24 -2.29 -1.77
N ILE A 158 -23.38 -1.63 -1.55
CA ILE A 158 -23.49 -0.17 -1.56
C ILE A 158 -24.02 0.32 -0.22
N ILE A 159 -23.35 1.33 0.35
CA ILE A 159 -23.82 2.08 1.51
C ILE A 159 -24.17 3.50 1.03
N VAL A 160 -25.38 3.96 1.36
CA VAL A 160 -25.84 5.33 1.11
C VAL A 160 -26.06 6.03 2.44
N PRO A 161 -25.15 6.94 2.86
CA PRO A 161 -25.33 7.72 4.07
C PRO A 161 -26.47 8.75 3.92
N PRO A 162 -26.86 9.44 5.01
CA PRO A 162 -27.89 10.47 4.99
C PRO A 162 -27.68 11.61 3.99
N ASP A 163 -26.45 11.84 3.55
CA ASP A 163 -26.12 12.84 2.51
C ASP A 163 -26.43 12.37 1.07
N GLY A 164 -26.93 11.14 0.92
CA GLY A 164 -27.39 10.58 -0.34
C GLY A 164 -26.28 10.08 -1.27
N LYS A 165 -25.02 10.08 -0.83
CA LYS A 165 -23.90 9.60 -1.67
C LYS A 165 -23.88 8.08 -1.74
N PHE A 166 -23.69 7.54 -2.93
CA PHE A 166 -23.52 6.10 -3.14
C PHE A 166 -22.06 5.76 -2.91
N ILE A 167 -21.77 5.01 -1.84
CA ILE A 167 -20.42 4.55 -1.53
C ILE A 167 -20.37 3.06 -1.80
N THR A 168 -19.55 2.65 -2.77
CA THR A 168 -19.25 1.24 -2.98
C THR A 168 -18.42 0.72 -1.82
N ALA A 169 -19.00 -0.18 -1.03
CA ALA A 169 -18.39 -0.72 0.18
C ALA A 169 -17.49 -1.94 -0.12
N GLY A 170 -17.61 -2.53 -1.29
CA GLY A 170 -16.81 -3.65 -1.77
C GLY A 170 -17.60 -4.51 -2.75
N ALA A 171 -16.90 -5.42 -3.41
CA ALA A 171 -17.52 -6.35 -4.36
C ALA A 171 -16.79 -7.71 -4.36
N ILE A 172 -17.51 -8.75 -4.75
CA ILE A 172 -16.98 -10.12 -4.84
C ILE A 172 -17.52 -10.83 -6.08
N VAL A 173 -16.83 -11.88 -6.51
CA VAL A 173 -17.41 -12.90 -7.38
C VAL A 173 -18.24 -13.87 -6.53
N ALA A 174 -19.51 -14.04 -6.89
CA ALA A 174 -20.42 -14.99 -6.27
C ALA A 174 -20.93 -16.00 -7.28
N GLN A 175 -21.28 -17.19 -6.79
CA GLN A 175 -21.80 -18.28 -7.60
C GLN A 175 -23.02 -18.93 -6.93
N SER A 176 -23.68 -19.84 -7.65
CA SER A 176 -25.00 -20.36 -7.24
C SER A 176 -25.02 -21.62 -6.40
N ASP A 177 -23.89 -22.26 -6.20
CA ASP A 177 -23.75 -23.52 -5.47
C ASP A 177 -23.19 -23.32 -4.06
N CYS A 178 -22.49 -22.23 -3.77
CA CYS A 178 -21.88 -21.95 -2.47
C CYS A 178 -21.90 -20.46 -2.09
N TRP A 179 -21.60 -20.19 -0.83
CA TRP A 179 -21.54 -18.86 -0.24
C TRP A 179 -20.11 -18.32 -0.27
N THR A 180 -19.98 -17.04 -0.61
CA THR A 180 -18.69 -16.32 -0.62
C THR A 180 -18.77 -15.15 0.37
N LEU A 181 -17.74 -14.98 1.19
CA LEU A 181 -17.63 -13.86 2.11
C LEU A 181 -17.19 -12.59 1.36
N LEU A 182 -17.96 -11.51 1.50
CA LEU A 182 -17.52 -10.15 1.22
C LEU A 182 -17.04 -9.52 2.53
N LYS A 183 -15.84 -8.93 2.52
CA LYS A 183 -15.40 -7.94 3.51
C LYS A 183 -15.09 -6.62 2.83
N GLY A 184 -15.41 -5.53 3.50
CA GLY A 184 -15.16 -4.18 3.00
C GLY A 184 -15.72 -3.16 3.96
N GLY A 185 -16.18 -2.02 3.45
CA GLY A 185 -16.80 -1.01 4.28
C GLY A 185 -16.85 0.38 3.65
N ALA A 186 -17.29 1.34 4.46
CA ALA A 186 -17.34 2.73 4.07
C ALA A 186 -17.03 3.66 5.25
N THR A 187 -16.46 4.81 4.95
CA THR A 187 -16.33 5.92 5.90
C THR A 187 -17.52 6.87 5.73
N THR A 188 -18.13 7.28 6.83
CA THR A 188 -19.27 8.21 6.81
C THR A 188 -18.95 9.49 7.58
N SER A 189 -19.26 10.64 6.98
CA SER A 189 -19.10 11.97 7.57
C SER A 189 -20.43 12.62 7.96
N SER A 190 -21.54 11.88 7.82
CA SER A 190 -22.89 12.29 8.17
C SER A 190 -23.53 11.30 9.14
N GLU A 191 -24.39 11.81 10.02
CA GLU A 191 -25.14 11.03 11.01
C GLU A 191 -26.62 10.96 10.62
N GLY A 192 -27.24 9.80 10.83
CA GLY A 192 -28.65 9.57 10.60
C GLY A 192 -28.96 8.23 9.94
N LYS A 193 -30.18 8.11 9.41
CA LYS A 193 -30.62 6.93 8.67
C LYS A 193 -29.94 6.86 7.31
N GLY A 194 -29.28 5.73 7.05
CA GLY A 194 -28.74 5.38 5.75
C GLY A 194 -29.25 4.02 5.26
N ASP A 195 -28.77 3.65 4.08
CA ASP A 195 -29.20 2.47 3.34
C ASP A 195 -28.00 1.57 3.05
N LEU A 196 -28.16 0.26 3.24
CA LEU A 196 -27.24 -0.77 2.77
C LEU A 196 -28.01 -1.68 1.82
N PHE A 197 -27.49 -1.90 0.61
CA PHE A 197 -28.05 -2.86 -0.32
C PHE A 197 -26.96 -3.52 -1.16
N PHE A 198 -27.35 -4.56 -1.91
CA PHE A 198 -26.48 -5.30 -2.80
C PHE A 198 -27.05 -5.27 -4.22
N GLU A 199 -26.17 -5.14 -5.19
CA GLU A 199 -26.49 -5.19 -6.62
C GLU A 199 -25.58 -6.19 -7.34
N THR A 200 -25.99 -6.66 -8.52
CA THR A 200 -25.22 -7.62 -9.29
C THR A 200 -25.27 -7.28 -10.77
N ASN A 201 -24.19 -7.60 -11.50
CA ASN A 201 -24.15 -7.54 -12.96
C ASN A 201 -24.84 -8.74 -13.64
N SER A 202 -25.36 -9.69 -12.85
CA SER A 202 -26.08 -10.87 -13.34
C SER A 202 -27.60 -10.65 -13.36
N THR A 203 -28.32 -11.50 -14.09
CA THR A 203 -29.80 -11.58 -14.02
C THR A 203 -30.29 -12.48 -12.88
N ALA A 204 -29.37 -13.07 -12.12
CA ALA A 204 -29.66 -13.90 -10.96
C ALA A 204 -30.16 -13.08 -9.77
N GLU A 205 -30.78 -13.78 -8.81
CA GLU A 205 -31.18 -13.18 -7.54
C GLU A 205 -30.01 -13.27 -6.55
N ILE A 206 -29.84 -12.23 -5.74
CA ILE A 206 -28.85 -12.20 -4.66
C ILE A 206 -29.48 -12.80 -3.41
N MET A 207 -28.76 -13.71 -2.78
CA MET A 207 -29.00 -14.19 -1.42
C MET A 207 -27.90 -13.64 -0.52
N ALA A 208 -28.28 -13.11 0.65
CA ALA A 208 -27.36 -12.52 1.61
C ALA A 208 -27.66 -13.03 3.02
N GLU A 209 -26.69 -13.65 3.67
CA GLU A 209 -26.79 -14.15 5.04
C GLU A 209 -25.64 -13.63 5.91
N SER A 210 -25.82 -13.74 7.23
CA SER A 210 -24.78 -13.39 8.21
C SER A 210 -24.15 -12.00 7.98
N ILE A 211 -24.99 -11.03 7.64
CA ILE A 211 -24.57 -9.65 7.39
C ILE A 211 -24.20 -8.99 8.72
N ALA A 212 -23.05 -8.33 8.74
CA ALA A 212 -22.63 -7.46 9.83
C ALA A 212 -22.14 -6.12 9.30
N LEU A 213 -22.57 -5.05 9.95
CA LEU A 213 -22.05 -3.71 9.72
C LEU A 213 -21.64 -3.16 11.09
N GLN A 214 -20.35 -3.07 11.35
CA GLN A 214 -19.83 -2.61 12.63
C GLN A 214 -19.21 -1.22 12.47
N GLY A 215 -19.77 -0.24 13.18
CA GLY A 215 -19.21 1.11 13.24
C GLY A 215 -18.10 1.19 14.28
N PHE A 216 -17.02 1.89 13.93
CA PHE A 216 -15.93 2.27 14.81
C PHE A 216 -15.72 3.77 14.64
N SER A 217 -15.63 4.51 15.74
CA SER A 217 -15.16 5.89 15.66
C SER A 217 -13.73 5.92 15.12
N PHE A 218 -13.29 7.05 14.57
CA PHE A 218 -11.89 7.19 14.13
C PHE A 218 -10.88 6.92 15.25
N GLU A 219 -11.21 7.26 16.51
CA GLU A 219 -10.38 6.94 17.67
C GLU A 219 -10.29 5.43 17.93
N GLU A 220 -11.42 4.71 17.89
CA GLU A 220 -11.45 3.25 18.05
C GLU A 220 -10.68 2.54 16.94
N TRP A 221 -10.86 2.98 15.69
CA TRP A 221 -10.15 2.40 14.54
C TRP A 221 -8.64 2.60 14.64
N ASN A 222 -8.21 3.79 15.07
CA ASN A 222 -6.80 4.11 15.31
C ASN A 222 -6.24 3.29 16.48
N ALA A 223 -6.98 3.15 17.58
CA ALA A 223 -6.57 2.34 18.72
C ALA A 223 -6.36 0.86 18.34
N HIS A 224 -7.27 0.28 17.54
CA HIS A 224 -7.08 -1.08 17.02
C HIS A 224 -5.79 -1.22 16.20
N ARG A 225 -5.52 -0.23 15.35
CA ARG A 225 -4.31 -0.21 14.53
C ARG A 225 -3.06 -0.14 15.41
N GLU A 226 -3.05 0.69 16.45
CA GLU A 226 -1.94 0.80 17.41
C GLU A 226 -1.74 -0.51 18.20
N GLU A 227 -2.82 -1.18 18.61
CA GLU A 227 -2.76 -2.49 19.28
C GLU A 227 -2.12 -3.55 18.38
N VAL A 228 -2.48 -3.58 17.10
CA VAL A 228 -1.87 -4.49 16.11
C VAL A 228 -0.41 -4.12 15.85
N VAL A 229 -0.08 -2.82 15.73
CA VAL A 229 1.32 -2.38 15.57
C VAL A 229 2.16 -2.81 16.77
N ALA A 230 1.68 -2.60 18.00
CA ALA A 230 2.38 -3.01 19.20
C ALA A 230 2.63 -4.53 19.25
N LYS A 231 1.67 -5.32 18.76
CA LYS A 231 1.76 -6.78 18.72
C LYS A 231 2.64 -7.31 17.58
N GLU A 232 2.49 -6.78 16.37
CA GLU A 232 3.02 -7.36 15.14
C GLU A 232 4.31 -6.67 14.65
N ARG A 233 4.61 -5.47 15.16
CA ARG A 233 5.75 -4.65 14.72
C ARG A 233 6.73 -4.33 15.83
N LYS A 234 6.39 -4.58 17.09
CA LYS A 234 7.22 -4.24 18.26
C LYS A 234 7.43 -5.45 19.16
N LYS A 235 8.52 -5.38 19.93
CA LYS A 235 8.85 -6.37 20.96
C LYS A 235 9.46 -5.66 22.16
N LYS A 236 9.17 -6.16 23.36
CA LYS A 236 9.98 -5.87 24.55
C LYS A 236 11.30 -6.60 24.40
N VAL A 237 12.39 -5.84 24.38
CA VAL A 237 13.73 -6.36 24.19
C VAL A 237 14.56 -6.15 25.44
N LYS A 238 15.53 -7.06 25.65
CA LYS A 238 16.48 -7.01 26.74
C LYS A 238 17.89 -7.09 26.19
N ILE A 239 18.68 -6.05 26.42
CA ILE A 239 20.09 -5.99 26.06
C ILE A 239 20.91 -6.07 27.33
N THR A 240 21.70 -7.13 27.47
CA THR A 240 22.60 -7.33 28.60
C THR A 240 24.01 -6.91 28.20
N VAL A 241 24.64 -6.06 28.99
CA VAL A 241 26.01 -5.61 28.78
C VAL A 241 26.88 -6.14 29.90
N GLU A 242 27.98 -6.80 29.54
CA GLU A 242 28.90 -7.39 30.48
C GLU A 242 30.35 -7.08 30.10
N SER A 243 31.25 -7.08 31.08
CA SER A 243 32.69 -7.06 30.83
C SER A 243 33.40 -8.06 31.74
N GLY A 244 34.21 -8.93 31.16
CA GLY A 244 34.86 -10.02 31.90
C GLY A 244 33.87 -10.97 32.60
N GLY A 245 32.70 -11.21 32.00
CA GLY A 245 31.64 -12.06 32.54
C GLY A 245 30.89 -11.46 33.75
N LYS A 246 31.05 -10.16 34.01
CA LYS A 246 30.32 -9.43 35.06
C LYS A 246 29.40 -8.37 34.43
N PRO A 247 28.21 -8.15 35.00
CA PRO A 247 27.34 -7.05 34.59
C PRO A 247 28.04 -5.69 34.57
N LEU A 248 27.82 -4.93 33.50
CA LEU A 248 28.32 -3.57 33.37
C LEU A 248 27.19 -2.57 33.65
N ALA A 249 27.04 -2.19 34.93
CA ALA A 249 26.07 -1.20 35.36
C ALA A 249 26.44 0.22 34.92
N ASP A 250 25.45 1.10 34.78
CA ASP A 250 25.61 2.52 34.42
C ASP A 250 26.38 2.75 33.11
N ALA A 251 26.31 1.79 32.18
CA ALA A 251 26.87 1.94 30.84
C ALA A 251 25.90 2.76 29.98
N GLU A 252 26.41 3.83 29.36
CA GLU A 252 25.66 4.64 28.41
C GLU A 252 25.58 3.91 27.06
N LEU A 253 24.38 3.83 26.51
CA LEU A 253 24.10 3.17 25.24
C LEU A 253 23.67 4.20 24.19
N SER A 254 24.20 4.08 22.98
CA SER A 254 23.58 4.61 21.76
C SER A 254 22.95 3.44 21.02
N VAL A 255 21.66 3.53 20.71
CA VAL A 255 20.95 2.52 19.92
C VAL A 255 20.50 3.19 18.63
N GLU A 256 20.93 2.66 17.49
CA GLU A 256 20.64 3.20 16.17
C GLU A 256 19.96 2.12 15.33
N TRP A 257 18.78 2.39 14.77
CA TRP A 257 18.19 1.52 13.76
C TRP A 257 19.03 1.57 12.48
N VAL A 258 19.37 0.42 11.91
CA VAL A 258 20.26 0.35 10.73
C VAL A 258 19.58 -0.29 9.52
N ALA A 259 18.96 -1.44 9.72
CA ALA A 259 18.41 -2.24 8.63
C ALA A 259 17.36 -3.25 9.15
N LYS A 260 16.90 -4.13 8.25
CA LYS A 260 16.02 -5.29 8.50
C LYS A 260 14.92 -4.97 9.51
N GLY A 261 13.82 -4.39 9.08
CA GLY A 261 12.64 -4.14 9.91
C GLY A 261 11.39 -4.27 9.06
N PHE A 262 10.34 -3.52 9.36
CA PHE A 262 9.25 -3.38 8.38
C PHE A 262 9.79 -2.68 7.12
N PRO A 263 9.73 -3.32 5.94
CA PRO A 263 10.21 -2.72 4.70
C PRO A 263 9.39 -1.48 4.33
N LEU A 264 10.05 -0.33 4.31
CA LEU A 264 9.53 0.90 3.72
C LEU A 264 10.54 1.40 2.69
N GLY A 265 10.11 1.39 1.42
CA GLY A 265 10.90 1.77 0.27
C GLY A 265 10.22 2.79 -0.65
N ASN A 266 10.91 3.15 -1.72
CA ASN A 266 10.39 4.04 -2.77
C ASN A 266 10.88 3.58 -4.15
N ALA A 267 10.18 3.98 -5.20
CA ALA A 267 10.63 3.85 -6.58
C ALA A 267 11.90 4.69 -6.80
N MET A 268 12.86 4.11 -7.53
CA MET A 268 14.16 4.69 -7.84
C MET A 268 14.31 4.84 -9.34
N THR A 269 14.87 5.98 -9.76
CA THR A 269 15.02 6.39 -11.16
C THR A 269 16.49 6.47 -11.55
N GLN A 270 16.79 6.38 -12.84
CA GLN A 270 18.18 6.32 -13.34
C GLN A 270 19.00 7.57 -13.03
N GLU A 271 18.34 8.71 -12.84
CA GLU A 271 18.94 10.00 -12.47
C GLU A 271 19.81 9.89 -11.22
N ILE A 272 19.56 8.91 -10.35
CA ILE A 272 20.36 8.66 -9.14
C ILE A 272 21.83 8.36 -9.45
N LEU A 273 22.13 7.85 -10.65
CA LEU A 273 23.49 7.52 -11.07
C LEU A 273 24.36 8.74 -11.32
N ASP A 274 23.74 9.86 -11.71
CA ASP A 274 24.43 11.07 -12.14
C ASP A 274 24.23 12.25 -11.17
N MET A 275 23.41 12.06 -10.13
CA MET A 275 23.04 13.10 -9.16
C MET A 275 23.37 12.66 -7.71
N PRO A 276 24.55 13.03 -7.20
CA PRO A 276 24.97 12.68 -5.83
C PRO A 276 23.98 13.14 -4.75
N GLU A 277 23.32 14.28 -4.95
CA GLU A 277 22.31 14.80 -4.02
C GLU A 277 21.07 13.91 -3.97
N TYR A 278 20.70 13.30 -5.10
CA TYR A 278 19.61 12.32 -5.14
C TYR A 278 20.02 11.02 -4.46
N GLU A 279 21.22 10.52 -4.77
CA GLU A 279 21.79 9.33 -4.14
C GLU A 279 21.80 9.47 -2.62
N GLU A 280 22.32 10.58 -2.10
CA GLU A 280 22.37 10.85 -0.66
C GLU A 280 20.97 10.97 -0.05
N TRP A 281 20.07 11.73 -0.70
CA TRP A 281 18.70 11.93 -0.21
C TRP A 281 17.92 10.62 -0.13
N PHE A 282 18.07 9.74 -1.14
CA PHE A 282 17.37 8.46 -1.23
C PHE A 282 17.94 7.43 -0.24
N ALA A 283 19.27 7.22 -0.25
CA ALA A 283 19.93 6.18 0.53
C ALA A 283 19.85 6.40 2.04
N LYS A 284 19.70 7.67 2.48
CA LYS A 284 19.45 8.02 3.87
C LYS A 284 18.09 7.55 4.38
N ARG A 285 17.07 7.48 3.51
CA ARG A 285 15.68 7.20 3.87
C ARG A 285 15.30 5.74 3.67
N PHE A 286 15.58 5.23 2.48
CA PHE A 286 15.01 3.97 2.00
C PHE A 286 16.06 2.87 1.97
N LYS A 287 15.73 1.73 2.57
CA LYS A 287 16.52 0.48 2.51
C LYS A 287 15.86 -0.59 1.64
N TRP A 288 14.77 -0.21 0.98
CA TRP A 288 14.08 -1.00 -0.02
C TRP A 288 13.76 -0.12 -1.22
N ALA A 289 13.83 -0.67 -2.42
CA ALA A 289 13.52 0.04 -3.64
C ALA A 289 12.90 -0.87 -4.70
N THR A 290 12.25 -0.25 -5.66
CA THR A 290 11.96 -0.84 -6.97
C THR A 290 12.50 0.12 -8.03
N MET A 291 12.95 -0.39 -9.18
CA MET A 291 13.34 0.49 -10.27
C MET A 291 12.09 0.85 -11.05
N GLU A 292 11.80 2.15 -11.18
CA GLU A 292 10.54 2.62 -11.77
C GLU A 292 10.35 2.10 -13.21
N ASN A 293 11.42 2.12 -13.99
CA ASN A 293 11.41 1.74 -15.40
C ASN A 293 12.55 0.82 -15.82
N ALA A 294 13.73 0.92 -15.19
CA ALA A 294 14.98 0.36 -15.73
C ALA A 294 14.99 -1.16 -15.93
N MET A 295 14.13 -1.93 -15.25
CA MET A 295 14.05 -3.39 -15.39
C MET A 295 12.88 -3.87 -16.28
N LYS A 296 11.97 -2.98 -16.70
CA LYS A 296 10.83 -3.34 -17.55
C LYS A 296 11.32 -3.82 -18.92
N TRP A 297 10.51 -4.66 -19.58
CA TRP A 297 10.93 -5.30 -20.84
C TRP A 297 11.25 -4.28 -21.92
N TYR A 298 10.43 -3.23 -22.08
CA TYR A 298 10.70 -2.16 -23.03
C TYR A 298 11.98 -1.36 -22.75
N SER A 299 12.47 -1.34 -21.51
CA SER A 299 13.73 -0.68 -21.15
C SER A 299 14.95 -1.56 -21.38
N THR A 300 14.76 -2.88 -21.35
CA THR A 300 15.85 -3.85 -21.38
C THR A 300 15.95 -4.61 -22.71
N GLU A 301 14.94 -4.55 -23.58
CA GLU A 301 14.95 -5.13 -24.93
C GLU A 301 13.93 -4.40 -25.84
N PHE A 302 14.17 -3.10 -26.09
CA PHE A 302 13.26 -2.30 -26.92
C PHE A 302 13.15 -2.83 -28.36
N GLU A 303 14.28 -3.27 -28.94
CA GLU A 303 14.38 -3.93 -30.24
C GLU A 303 14.72 -5.42 -30.04
N GLU A 304 14.14 -6.31 -30.85
CA GLU A 304 14.33 -7.77 -30.70
C GLU A 304 15.81 -8.15 -30.70
N GLY A 305 16.26 -8.85 -29.66
CA GLY A 305 17.64 -9.32 -29.54
C GLY A 305 18.68 -8.25 -29.16
N HIS A 306 18.25 -7.00 -28.93
CA HIS A 306 19.11 -5.91 -28.47
C HIS A 306 18.87 -5.65 -26.97
N GLU A 307 19.50 -6.48 -26.14
CA GLU A 307 19.40 -6.39 -24.69
C GLU A 307 20.25 -5.24 -24.14
N ALA A 308 19.69 -4.44 -23.23
CA ALA A 308 20.32 -3.28 -22.60
C ALA A 308 20.11 -3.29 -21.08
N TYR A 309 21.08 -3.82 -20.34
CA TYR A 309 21.02 -3.97 -18.87
C TYR A 309 21.89 -2.96 -18.11
N GLU A 310 22.67 -2.13 -18.81
CA GLU A 310 23.73 -1.32 -18.21
C GLU A 310 23.21 -0.32 -17.16
N VAL A 311 22.05 0.28 -17.41
CA VAL A 311 21.43 1.24 -16.48
C VAL A 311 20.95 0.52 -15.22
N ALA A 312 20.18 -0.55 -15.37
CA ALA A 312 19.69 -1.34 -14.26
C ALA A 312 20.84 -1.96 -13.45
N ASP A 313 21.90 -2.44 -14.09
CA ASP A 313 23.08 -2.99 -13.42
C ASP A 313 23.79 -1.96 -12.55
N LYS A 314 23.97 -0.73 -13.05
CA LYS A 314 24.55 0.37 -12.27
C LYS A 314 23.66 0.77 -11.10
N MET A 315 22.35 0.83 -11.31
CA MET A 315 21.38 1.15 -10.25
C MET A 315 21.38 0.07 -9.16
N LEU A 316 21.50 -1.20 -9.55
CA LEU A 316 21.58 -2.32 -8.61
C LEU A 316 22.89 -2.32 -7.82
N ALA A 317 24.02 -2.00 -8.46
CA ALA A 317 25.30 -1.82 -7.78
C ALA A 317 25.27 -0.66 -6.79
N LEU A 318 24.60 0.45 -7.12
CA LEU A 318 24.38 1.57 -6.19
C LEU A 318 23.49 1.14 -5.02
N ALA A 319 22.43 0.38 -5.29
CA ALA A 319 21.57 -0.16 -4.24
C ALA A 319 22.37 -1.07 -3.28
N GLU A 320 23.22 -1.96 -3.81
CA GLU A 320 24.10 -2.82 -3.02
C GLU A 320 25.07 -1.99 -2.15
N LYS A 321 25.73 -0.96 -2.73
CA LYS A 321 26.61 -0.03 -2.00
C LYS A 321 25.93 0.59 -0.77
N HIS A 322 24.63 0.86 -0.83
CA HIS A 322 23.85 1.50 0.23
C HIS A 322 23.03 0.53 1.10
N ASN A 323 23.21 -0.78 0.90
CA ASN A 323 22.42 -1.84 1.53
C ASN A 323 20.91 -1.68 1.29
N ILE A 324 20.52 -1.34 0.07
CA ILE A 324 19.14 -1.19 -0.38
C ILE A 324 18.72 -2.49 -1.07
N SER A 325 17.69 -3.15 -0.55
CA SER A 325 17.12 -4.35 -1.17
C SER A 325 16.20 -3.97 -2.33
N VAL A 326 16.35 -4.64 -3.48
CA VAL A 326 15.59 -4.30 -4.70
C VAL A 326 14.51 -5.33 -5.01
N ARG A 327 13.29 -4.87 -5.30
CA ARG A 327 12.24 -5.66 -5.95
C ARG A 327 12.46 -5.60 -7.46
N GLY A 328 12.49 -6.75 -8.13
CA GLY A 328 12.56 -6.84 -9.58
C GLY A 328 11.20 -6.55 -10.19
N HIS A 329 11.06 -5.38 -10.81
CA HIS A 329 9.81 -4.91 -11.42
C HIS A 329 10.06 -4.53 -12.90
N ASN A 330 9.53 -5.29 -13.86
CA ASN A 330 8.84 -6.57 -13.75
C ASN A 330 9.37 -7.53 -14.83
N VAL A 331 9.05 -8.83 -14.72
CA VAL A 331 9.44 -9.79 -15.77
C VAL A 331 8.58 -9.59 -17.01
N PHE A 332 7.25 -9.60 -16.82
CA PHE A 332 6.25 -9.37 -17.84
C PHE A 332 5.14 -8.46 -17.32
N TRP A 333 4.68 -7.55 -18.17
CA TRP A 333 3.51 -6.72 -17.94
C TRP A 333 2.43 -7.15 -18.93
N ASP A 334 1.23 -7.52 -18.47
CA ASP A 334 0.19 -8.08 -19.34
C ASP A 334 -0.56 -7.03 -20.18
N ASP A 335 -0.34 -5.73 -19.97
CA ASP A 335 -0.92 -4.67 -20.78
C ASP A 335 -0.29 -4.66 -22.19
N GLU A 336 -1.14 -4.81 -23.21
CA GLU A 336 -0.74 -4.76 -24.61
C GLU A 336 -0.12 -3.41 -24.98
N SER A 337 -0.54 -2.31 -24.33
CA SER A 337 -0.04 -0.96 -24.62
C SER A 337 1.43 -0.76 -24.22
N HIS A 338 1.94 -1.61 -23.32
CA HIS A 338 3.32 -1.60 -22.85
C HIS A 338 4.22 -2.62 -23.57
N GLN A 339 3.68 -3.36 -24.55
CA GLN A 339 4.48 -4.27 -25.37
C GLN A 339 5.18 -3.51 -26.49
N MET A 340 6.44 -3.87 -26.74
CA MET A 340 7.20 -3.32 -27.86
C MET A 340 6.54 -3.70 -29.19
N ASP A 341 6.72 -2.87 -30.22
CA ASP A 341 6.13 -3.07 -31.55
C ASP A 341 6.45 -4.46 -32.14
N TRP A 342 7.65 -4.97 -31.90
CA TRP A 342 8.06 -6.29 -32.38
C TRP A 342 7.35 -7.42 -31.61
N VAL A 343 7.14 -7.30 -30.30
CA VAL A 343 6.46 -8.31 -29.45
C VAL A 343 4.97 -8.36 -29.76
N SER A 344 4.30 -7.20 -29.85
CA SER A 344 2.85 -7.11 -30.08
C SER A 344 2.42 -7.79 -31.39
N LYS A 345 3.29 -7.81 -32.41
CA LYS A 345 3.05 -8.42 -33.73
C LYS A 345 3.34 -9.92 -33.80
N LEU A 346 3.93 -10.53 -32.78
CA LEU A 346 4.28 -11.95 -32.82
C LEU A 346 3.03 -12.83 -32.75
N GLY A 347 3.02 -13.87 -33.59
CA GLY A 347 2.12 -15.01 -33.44
C GLY A 347 2.52 -15.94 -32.28
N PRO A 348 1.65 -16.86 -31.85
CA PRO A 348 1.83 -17.67 -30.64
C PRO A 348 3.19 -18.36 -30.52
N ASP A 349 3.66 -19.06 -31.56
CA ASP A 349 4.93 -19.80 -31.51
C ASP A 349 6.14 -18.88 -31.33
N LYS A 350 6.16 -17.76 -32.04
CA LYS A 350 7.25 -16.77 -31.95
C LYS A 350 7.20 -16.00 -30.64
N LEU A 351 6.01 -15.70 -30.14
CA LEU A 351 5.85 -15.10 -28.81
C LEU A 351 6.33 -16.06 -27.72
N LYS A 352 6.03 -17.36 -27.82
CA LYS A 352 6.52 -18.37 -26.89
C LYS A 352 8.05 -18.43 -26.87
N GLU A 353 8.68 -18.38 -28.05
CA GLU A 353 10.14 -18.28 -28.15
C GLU A 353 10.68 -16.99 -27.51
N ALA A 354 10.04 -15.84 -27.75
CA ALA A 354 10.45 -14.55 -27.18
C ALA A 354 10.31 -14.53 -25.64
N VAL A 355 9.20 -15.02 -25.09
CA VAL A 355 8.99 -15.18 -23.64
C VAL A 355 10.07 -16.07 -23.03
N ALA A 356 10.40 -17.20 -23.66
CA ALA A 356 11.45 -18.09 -23.17
C ALA A 356 12.84 -17.44 -23.20
N ARG A 357 13.15 -16.64 -24.23
CA ARG A 357 14.40 -15.87 -24.30
C ARG A 357 14.46 -14.81 -23.21
N ARG A 358 13.40 -14.01 -23.06
CA ARG A 358 13.29 -12.97 -22.02
C ARG A 358 13.48 -13.55 -20.62
N LEU A 359 12.78 -14.64 -20.29
CA LEU A 359 12.95 -15.36 -19.02
C LEU A 359 14.41 -15.75 -18.80
N LYS A 360 15.03 -16.45 -19.77
CA LYS A 360 16.42 -16.88 -19.66
C LYS A 360 17.39 -15.71 -19.54
N SER A 361 17.09 -14.58 -20.16
CA SER A 361 17.91 -13.38 -20.10
C SER A 361 17.78 -12.69 -18.75
N VAL A 362 16.64 -12.04 -18.48
CA VAL A 362 16.49 -11.13 -17.33
C VAL A 362 16.56 -11.84 -15.99
N VAL A 363 15.90 -13.01 -15.89
CA VAL A 363 15.79 -13.70 -14.60
C VAL A 363 17.15 -14.27 -14.22
N THR A 364 17.87 -14.88 -15.18
CA THR A 364 19.22 -15.39 -14.93
C THR A 364 20.21 -14.26 -14.63
N HIS A 365 20.12 -13.14 -15.34
CA HIS A 365 21.03 -12.00 -15.17
C HIS A 365 20.94 -11.37 -13.77
N TYR A 366 19.72 -11.32 -13.21
CA TYR A 366 19.44 -10.77 -11.88
C TYR A 366 19.24 -11.82 -10.79
N ALA A 367 19.47 -13.11 -11.09
CA ALA A 367 19.26 -14.21 -10.15
C ALA A 367 20.06 -14.00 -8.85
N GLY A 368 19.36 -14.01 -7.72
CA GLY A 368 19.96 -13.81 -6.40
C GLY A 368 20.36 -12.37 -6.06
N LYS A 369 20.07 -11.39 -6.93
CA LYS A 369 20.33 -9.97 -6.68
C LYS A 369 19.08 -9.17 -6.30
N VAL A 370 17.88 -9.73 -6.52
CA VAL A 370 16.60 -9.14 -6.11
C VAL A 370 15.95 -9.95 -4.99
N ILE A 371 15.20 -9.28 -4.11
CA ILE A 371 14.50 -9.95 -3.02
C ILE A 371 13.16 -10.53 -3.46
N HIS A 372 12.54 -9.93 -4.48
CA HIS A 372 11.23 -10.27 -5.02
C HIS A 372 11.24 -10.15 -6.54
N TRP A 373 10.33 -10.86 -7.20
CA TRP A 373 9.96 -10.62 -8.58
C TRP A 373 8.48 -10.28 -8.69
N ASP A 374 8.16 -9.16 -9.31
CA ASP A 374 6.86 -8.98 -9.97
C ASP A 374 6.92 -9.79 -11.28
N VAL A 375 6.41 -11.02 -11.21
CA VAL A 375 6.54 -11.99 -12.30
C VAL A 375 5.59 -11.66 -13.43
N VAL A 376 4.36 -11.29 -13.08
CA VAL A 376 3.35 -10.81 -14.00
C VAL A 376 2.67 -9.58 -13.38
N ASN A 377 2.67 -8.47 -14.12
CA ASN A 377 1.99 -7.22 -13.77
C ASN A 377 0.61 -7.15 -14.46
N GLU A 378 -0.43 -6.82 -13.69
CA GLU A 378 -1.76 -6.41 -14.16
C GLU A 378 -2.57 -7.45 -14.95
N ASN A 379 -2.42 -8.74 -14.62
CA ASN A 379 -3.08 -9.83 -15.32
C ASN A 379 -4.50 -10.17 -14.82
N LEU A 380 -5.13 -9.29 -14.03
CA LEU A 380 -6.58 -9.28 -13.83
C LEU A 380 -7.26 -8.27 -14.77
N HIS A 381 -6.60 -7.15 -15.07
CA HIS A 381 -7.08 -6.16 -16.04
C HIS A 381 -6.77 -6.57 -17.47
N PHE A 382 -5.57 -7.10 -17.70
CA PHE A 382 -5.05 -7.44 -19.02
C PHE A 382 -4.71 -8.93 -19.11
N LYS A 383 -4.47 -9.40 -20.33
CA LYS A 383 -4.35 -10.85 -20.63
C LYS A 383 -3.54 -11.11 -21.90
N PHE A 384 -2.64 -10.21 -22.28
CA PHE A 384 -1.87 -10.31 -23.52
C PHE A 384 -1.19 -11.68 -23.67
N PHE A 385 -0.54 -12.19 -22.61
CA PHE A 385 0.16 -13.47 -22.67
C PHE A 385 -0.81 -14.66 -22.62
N GLU A 386 -1.82 -14.64 -21.74
CA GLU A 386 -2.78 -15.75 -21.63
C GLU A 386 -3.69 -15.88 -22.87
N GLU A 387 -4.00 -14.79 -23.56
CA GLU A 387 -4.77 -14.84 -24.81
C GLU A 387 -3.99 -15.47 -25.96
N LYS A 388 -2.69 -15.17 -26.06
CA LYS A 388 -1.85 -15.64 -27.17
C LYS A 388 -1.21 -17.00 -26.91
N LEU A 389 -0.83 -17.28 -25.66
CA LEU A 389 -0.09 -18.49 -25.27
C LEU A 389 -0.96 -19.53 -24.55
N GLY A 390 -2.18 -19.14 -24.18
CA GLY A 390 -3.16 -19.98 -23.51
C GLY A 390 -3.30 -19.66 -22.01
N LYS A 391 -4.44 -20.04 -21.45
CA LYS A 391 -4.88 -19.71 -20.07
C LYS A 391 -3.88 -20.04 -18.96
N ASP A 392 -2.94 -20.95 -19.19
CA ASP A 392 -1.99 -21.42 -18.19
C ASP A 392 -0.61 -20.72 -18.30
N ALA A 393 -0.48 -19.73 -19.19
CA ALA A 393 0.77 -19.02 -19.46
C ALA A 393 1.36 -18.38 -18.20
N SER A 394 0.57 -17.68 -17.37
CA SER A 394 1.07 -17.12 -16.11
C SER A 394 1.59 -18.22 -15.18
N GLY A 395 0.91 -19.37 -15.09
CA GLY A 395 1.38 -20.52 -14.32
C GLY A 395 2.74 -21.05 -14.78
N GLU A 396 2.93 -21.17 -16.10
CA GLU A 396 4.19 -21.59 -16.72
C GLU A 396 5.33 -20.58 -16.49
N ILE A 397 5.03 -19.28 -16.60
CA ILE A 397 6.00 -18.21 -16.36
C ILE A 397 6.51 -18.27 -14.91
N PHE A 398 5.61 -18.39 -13.92
CA PHE A 398 6.02 -18.54 -12.51
C PHE A 398 6.92 -19.76 -12.28
N LYS A 399 6.61 -20.89 -12.91
CA LYS A 399 7.43 -22.11 -12.85
C LYS A 399 8.85 -21.85 -13.36
N GLU A 400 8.98 -21.21 -14.52
CA GLU A 400 10.28 -20.96 -15.13
C GLU A 400 11.07 -19.88 -14.39
N VAL A 401 10.43 -18.84 -13.86
CA VAL A 401 11.10 -17.86 -12.97
C VAL A 401 11.68 -18.57 -11.76
N ALA A 402 10.88 -19.39 -11.05
CA ALA A 402 11.36 -20.11 -9.86
C ALA A 402 12.51 -21.09 -10.14
N LYS A 403 12.55 -21.63 -11.36
CA LYS A 403 13.63 -22.52 -11.80
C LYS A 403 14.92 -21.77 -12.09
N LEU A 404 14.84 -20.55 -12.61
CA LEU A 404 15.98 -19.70 -12.93
C LEU A 404 16.50 -18.93 -11.71
N ASP A 405 15.60 -18.46 -10.84
CA ASP A 405 15.92 -17.85 -9.55
C ASP A 405 15.00 -18.40 -8.43
N PRO A 406 15.47 -19.38 -7.64
CA PRO A 406 14.64 -20.06 -6.63
C PRO A 406 14.53 -19.33 -5.29
N LYS A 407 15.31 -18.26 -5.08
CA LYS A 407 15.38 -17.55 -3.79
C LYS A 407 14.21 -16.59 -3.53
N PRO A 408 13.85 -15.67 -4.46
CA PRO A 408 12.91 -14.58 -4.20
C PRO A 408 11.48 -15.08 -3.99
N ILE A 409 10.65 -14.19 -3.44
CA ILE A 409 9.20 -14.39 -3.41
C ILE A 409 8.62 -13.88 -4.74
N LEU A 410 7.72 -14.65 -5.33
CA LEU A 410 7.13 -14.39 -6.64
C LEU A 410 5.76 -13.75 -6.50
N PHE A 411 5.60 -12.56 -7.08
CA PHE A 411 4.41 -11.74 -7.00
C PHE A 411 3.65 -11.76 -8.32
N MET A 412 2.34 -11.87 -8.21
CA MET A 412 1.41 -11.18 -9.10
C MET A 412 1.30 -9.75 -8.54
N ASN A 413 1.26 -8.74 -9.39
CA ASN A 413 1.18 -7.34 -8.97
C ASN A 413 0.02 -6.67 -9.73
N GLU A 414 -0.86 -5.97 -9.02
CA GLU A 414 -2.11 -5.48 -9.58
C GLU A 414 -2.60 -4.20 -8.91
N PHE A 415 -3.20 -3.30 -9.69
CA PHE A 415 -3.81 -2.06 -9.19
C PHE A 415 -5.31 -2.22 -8.89
N ASN A 416 -5.88 -1.22 -8.24
CA ASN A 416 -7.30 -1.06 -7.91
C ASN A 416 -7.92 -2.14 -7.00
N THR A 417 -7.19 -3.20 -6.65
CA THR A 417 -7.66 -4.30 -5.79
C THR A 417 -8.12 -3.81 -4.41
N ILE A 418 -7.46 -2.79 -3.84
CA ILE A 418 -7.77 -2.21 -2.52
C ILE A 418 -8.12 -0.72 -2.58
N GLU A 419 -7.99 -0.10 -3.75
CA GLU A 419 -8.10 1.34 -3.99
C GLU A 419 -9.50 1.71 -4.48
N GLN A 420 -10.04 0.96 -5.44
CA GLN A 420 -11.25 1.30 -6.17
C GLN A 420 -12.27 0.17 -6.09
N PRO A 421 -13.16 0.14 -5.07
CA PRO A 421 -14.15 -0.92 -4.91
C PRO A 421 -15.17 -1.04 -6.05
N CYS A 422 -15.26 -0.03 -6.91
CA CYS A 422 -16.09 -0.04 -8.12
C CYS A 422 -15.38 -0.64 -9.35
N ASP A 423 -14.06 -0.82 -9.30
CA ASP A 423 -13.36 -1.55 -10.34
C ASP A 423 -13.57 -3.05 -10.13
N LEU A 424 -14.31 -3.67 -11.03
CA LEU A 424 -14.69 -5.07 -10.91
C LEU A 424 -13.65 -6.02 -11.52
N ALA A 425 -12.64 -5.53 -12.25
CA ALA A 425 -11.62 -6.41 -12.82
C ALA A 425 -10.73 -7.07 -11.74
N PRO A 426 -10.19 -6.34 -10.74
CA PRO A 426 -9.21 -6.87 -9.81
C PRO A 426 -9.80 -7.15 -8.42
N LEU A 427 -11.07 -7.56 -8.32
CA LEU A 427 -11.69 -7.84 -7.02
C LEU A 427 -10.82 -8.79 -6.18
N PRO A 428 -10.74 -8.64 -4.84
CA PRO A 428 -9.95 -9.53 -3.99
C PRO A 428 -10.23 -11.02 -4.24
N THR A 429 -11.47 -11.41 -4.52
CA THR A 429 -11.82 -12.78 -4.89
C THR A 429 -11.28 -13.23 -6.25
N LYS A 430 -11.19 -12.33 -7.24
CA LYS A 430 -10.59 -12.60 -8.56
C LYS A 430 -9.08 -12.74 -8.43
N TYR A 431 -8.45 -11.89 -7.61
CA TYR A 431 -7.04 -12.01 -7.26
C TYR A 431 -6.74 -13.38 -6.64
N ILE A 432 -7.48 -13.78 -5.59
CA ILE A 432 -7.31 -15.08 -4.95
C ILE A 432 -7.53 -16.24 -5.94
N ALA A 433 -8.54 -16.15 -6.81
CA ALA A 433 -8.79 -17.17 -7.81
C ALA A 433 -7.62 -17.30 -8.81
N LYS A 434 -7.07 -16.19 -9.31
CA LYS A 434 -5.91 -16.20 -10.21
C LYS A 434 -4.66 -16.71 -9.52
N LEU A 435 -4.40 -16.32 -8.26
CA LEU A 435 -3.30 -16.87 -7.47
C LEU A 435 -3.43 -18.39 -7.30
N LYS A 436 -4.62 -18.89 -6.95
CA LYS A 436 -4.91 -20.33 -6.84
C LYS A 436 -4.70 -21.05 -8.18
N GLN A 437 -5.10 -20.43 -9.31
CA GLN A 437 -4.85 -20.97 -10.65
C GLN A 437 -3.35 -21.12 -10.92
N ILE A 438 -2.55 -20.08 -10.65
CA ILE A 438 -1.09 -20.11 -10.82
C ILE A 438 -0.46 -21.19 -9.93
N GLN A 439 -0.87 -21.28 -8.67
CA GLN A 439 -0.38 -22.28 -7.72
C GLN A 439 -0.71 -23.72 -8.12
N ALA A 440 -1.86 -23.93 -8.77
CA ALA A 440 -2.31 -25.25 -9.23
C ALA A 440 -1.57 -25.77 -10.47
N TYR A 441 -0.81 -24.92 -11.17
CA TYR A 441 -0.07 -25.32 -12.37
C TYR A 441 1.00 -26.39 -12.05
N PRO A 442 1.21 -27.41 -12.91
CA PRO A 442 2.22 -28.45 -12.66
C PRO A 442 3.64 -27.88 -12.50
N GLY A 443 4.27 -28.16 -11.34
CA GLY A 443 5.60 -27.66 -10.99
C GLY A 443 5.59 -26.44 -10.05
N ASN A 444 4.42 -25.85 -9.79
CA ASN A 444 4.28 -24.66 -8.94
C ASN A 444 4.06 -24.97 -7.45
N LYS A 445 3.86 -26.25 -7.10
CA LYS A 445 3.70 -26.66 -5.71
C LYS A 445 4.96 -26.36 -4.90
N GLY A 446 4.80 -25.60 -3.82
CA GLY A 446 5.88 -25.27 -2.87
C GLY A 446 6.74 -24.08 -3.25
N LEU A 447 6.41 -23.37 -4.34
CA LEU A 447 7.04 -22.08 -4.63
C LEU A 447 6.64 -21.03 -3.59
N LYS A 448 7.45 -19.98 -3.47
CA LYS A 448 7.18 -18.85 -2.59
C LYS A 448 6.37 -17.80 -3.34
N TYR A 449 5.15 -17.54 -2.89
CA TYR A 449 4.26 -16.57 -3.50
C TYR A 449 4.10 -15.33 -2.63
N GLY A 450 3.77 -14.21 -3.27
CA GLY A 450 3.35 -12.98 -2.63
C GLY A 450 2.18 -12.34 -3.37
N ILE A 451 1.48 -11.45 -2.67
CA ILE A 451 0.40 -10.62 -3.22
C ILE A 451 0.94 -9.19 -3.35
N GLY A 452 0.97 -8.65 -4.57
CA GLY A 452 1.44 -7.30 -4.88
C GLY A 452 0.24 -6.42 -5.20
N LEU A 453 0.12 -5.31 -4.47
CA LEU A 453 -0.98 -4.37 -4.60
C LEU A 453 -0.38 -3.00 -4.90
N GLU A 454 -0.54 -2.52 -6.12
CA GLU A 454 0.12 -1.29 -6.58
C GLU A 454 -0.22 -0.12 -5.65
N SER A 455 -1.47 0.00 -5.22
CA SER A 455 -1.88 0.96 -4.19
C SER A 455 -1.84 2.42 -4.69
N HIS A 456 -2.28 2.64 -5.94
CA HIS A 456 -2.46 3.96 -6.54
C HIS A 456 -3.78 4.60 -6.09
N PHE A 457 -3.75 5.41 -5.04
CA PHE A 457 -4.97 5.98 -4.46
C PHE A 457 -5.30 7.37 -5.02
N GLU A 458 -6.59 7.67 -5.15
CA GLU A 458 -7.08 9.05 -5.29
C GLU A 458 -7.68 9.52 -3.96
N THR A 459 -8.82 8.94 -3.58
CA THR A 459 -9.45 9.10 -2.27
C THR A 459 -9.59 7.74 -1.62
N PRO A 460 -8.87 7.43 -0.54
CA PRO A 460 -8.87 6.10 0.05
C PRO A 460 -10.20 5.80 0.76
N ASN A 461 -10.77 4.63 0.50
CA ASN A 461 -11.81 4.04 1.33
C ASN A 461 -11.15 3.10 2.34
N ILE A 462 -10.73 3.64 3.50
CA ILE A 462 -9.96 2.90 4.52
C ILE A 462 -10.64 1.61 5.01
N PRO A 463 -11.96 1.57 5.27
CA PRO A 463 -12.63 0.31 5.60
C PRO A 463 -12.64 -0.72 4.48
N TYR A 464 -12.79 -0.30 3.22
CA TYR A 464 -12.64 -1.19 2.07
C TYR A 464 -11.22 -1.73 1.97
N MET A 465 -10.21 -0.86 2.06
CA MET A 465 -8.79 -1.24 2.06
C MET A 465 -8.52 -2.32 3.12
N ARG A 466 -8.94 -2.11 4.38
CA ARG A 466 -8.75 -3.12 5.44
C ARG A 466 -9.48 -4.43 5.14
N GLY A 467 -10.74 -4.39 4.72
CA GLY A 467 -11.52 -5.59 4.42
C GLY A 467 -10.96 -6.41 3.22
N SER A 468 -10.46 -5.71 2.20
CA SER A 468 -9.77 -6.34 1.07
C SER A 468 -8.44 -6.95 1.49
N LEU A 469 -7.66 -6.26 2.33
CA LEU A 469 -6.41 -6.80 2.90
C LEU A 469 -6.67 -8.02 3.80
N ASP A 470 -7.74 -8.04 4.59
CA ASP A 470 -8.14 -9.22 5.38
C ASP A 470 -8.38 -10.43 4.47
N THR A 471 -9.12 -10.21 3.37
CA THR A 471 -9.45 -11.24 2.37
C THR A 471 -8.18 -11.77 1.70
N LEU A 472 -7.29 -10.88 1.26
CA LEU A 472 -6.05 -11.27 0.58
C LEU A 472 -5.08 -11.97 1.53
N ALA A 473 -4.95 -11.50 2.77
CA ALA A 473 -4.06 -12.09 3.76
C ALA A 473 -4.47 -13.52 4.18
N ALA A 474 -5.76 -13.86 4.07
CA ALA A 474 -6.24 -15.22 4.32
C ALA A 474 -5.68 -16.27 3.35
N ALA A 475 -5.05 -15.86 2.23
CA ALA A 475 -4.30 -16.76 1.37
C ALA A 475 -3.02 -17.33 2.02
N GLY A 476 -2.59 -16.79 3.16
CA GLY A 476 -1.43 -17.29 3.90
C GLY A 476 -0.07 -16.96 3.26
N VAL A 477 -0.06 -16.02 2.30
CA VAL A 477 1.15 -15.50 1.64
C VAL A 477 1.35 -14.02 2.00
N PRO A 478 2.59 -13.50 2.01
CA PRO A 478 2.85 -12.10 2.33
C PRO A 478 2.17 -11.14 1.33
N VAL A 479 1.52 -10.10 1.86
CA VAL A 479 0.97 -8.99 1.07
C VAL A 479 1.95 -7.82 1.08
N TRP A 480 2.16 -7.17 -0.05
CA TRP A 480 2.96 -5.96 -0.18
C TRP A 480 2.14 -4.86 -0.86
N LEU A 481 2.23 -3.64 -0.32
CA LEU A 481 1.83 -2.45 -1.08
C LEU A 481 3.06 -2.05 -1.90
N THR A 482 2.98 -2.11 -3.21
CA THR A 482 4.17 -2.15 -4.08
C THR A 482 4.49 -0.81 -4.72
N GLU A 483 3.50 0.07 -4.88
CA GLU A 483 3.60 1.30 -5.67
C GLU A 483 2.78 2.45 -5.03
N VAL A 484 2.78 2.55 -3.70
CA VAL A 484 1.90 3.50 -3.00
C VAL A 484 2.15 4.94 -3.46
N ASP A 485 1.12 5.55 -4.04
CA ASP A 485 1.03 6.98 -4.24
C ASP A 485 -0.41 7.46 -4.02
N VAL A 486 -0.55 8.78 -3.89
CA VAL A 486 -1.84 9.43 -3.76
C VAL A 486 -1.91 10.58 -4.75
N THR A 487 -2.99 10.64 -5.51
CA THR A 487 -3.24 11.71 -6.49
C THR A 487 -3.16 13.09 -5.83
N LYS A 488 -2.58 14.05 -6.55
CA LYS A 488 -2.44 15.44 -6.08
C LYS A 488 -3.79 16.07 -5.78
N GLY A 489 -3.95 16.58 -4.56
CA GLY A 489 -5.15 17.27 -4.11
C GLY A 489 -4.98 17.88 -2.72
N PRO A 490 -5.97 18.65 -2.23
CA PRO A 490 -5.90 19.32 -0.92
C PRO A 490 -5.64 18.38 0.26
N LYS A 491 -6.06 17.11 0.13
CA LYS A 491 -5.93 16.07 1.15
C LYS A 491 -4.83 15.05 0.87
N GLN A 492 -3.98 15.26 -0.15
CA GLN A 492 -2.96 14.29 -0.55
C GLN A 492 -2.09 13.84 0.64
N VAL A 493 -1.70 14.79 1.50
CA VAL A 493 -0.88 14.54 2.70
C VAL A 493 -1.64 13.68 3.73
N GLU A 494 -2.91 14.01 4.00
CA GLU A 494 -3.77 13.27 4.94
C GLU A 494 -4.00 11.83 4.45
N PHE A 495 -4.38 11.68 3.18
CA PHE A 495 -4.65 10.40 2.56
C PHE A 495 -3.41 9.51 2.46
N LEU A 496 -2.25 10.08 2.15
CA LEU A 496 -1.00 9.32 2.17
C LEU A 496 -0.72 8.78 3.58
N GLU A 497 -0.85 9.63 4.61
CA GLU A 497 -0.64 9.16 5.98
C GLU A 497 -1.64 8.06 6.38
N GLU A 498 -2.93 8.21 6.04
CA GLU A 498 -3.95 7.20 6.32
C GLU A 498 -3.64 5.86 5.66
N VAL A 499 -3.33 5.85 4.36
CA VAL A 499 -2.97 4.65 3.59
C VAL A 499 -1.71 3.99 4.15
N MET A 500 -0.66 4.77 4.41
CA MET A 500 0.61 4.25 4.91
C MET A 500 0.45 3.62 6.29
N ARG A 501 -0.31 4.27 7.19
CA ARG A 501 -0.60 3.71 8.52
C ARG A 501 -1.48 2.47 8.42
N GLU A 502 -2.51 2.49 7.58
CA GLU A 502 -3.41 1.35 7.37
C GLU A 502 -2.64 0.12 6.87
N GLY A 503 -1.78 0.29 5.86
CA GLY A 503 -0.88 -0.77 5.39
C GLY A 503 0.08 -1.26 6.46
N PHE A 504 0.78 -0.36 7.16
CA PHE A 504 1.73 -0.72 8.21
C PHE A 504 1.08 -1.50 9.36
N GLY A 505 -0.13 -1.09 9.75
CA GLY A 505 -0.90 -1.67 10.85
C GLY A 505 -1.72 -2.91 10.50
N HIS A 506 -1.73 -3.37 9.24
CA HIS A 506 -2.40 -4.61 8.87
C HIS A 506 -1.46 -5.83 9.05
N PRO A 507 -1.87 -6.90 9.77
CA PRO A 507 -0.96 -8.01 10.12
C PRO A 507 -0.45 -8.78 8.89
N GLY A 508 -1.25 -8.86 7.83
CA GLY A 508 -0.90 -9.53 6.57
C GLY A 508 0.07 -8.76 5.67
N VAL A 509 0.19 -7.43 5.85
CA VAL A 509 1.10 -6.60 5.05
C VAL A 509 2.51 -6.74 5.61
N LYS A 510 3.46 -7.06 4.74
CA LYS A 510 4.87 -7.35 5.08
C LYS A 510 5.86 -6.37 4.47
N GLY A 511 5.39 -5.37 3.73
CA GLY A 511 6.23 -4.28 3.23
C GLY A 511 5.43 -3.26 2.42
N ILE A 512 5.98 -2.06 2.33
CA ILE A 512 5.47 -0.95 1.53
C ILE A 512 6.61 -0.40 0.68
N VAL A 513 6.35 -0.24 -0.61
CA VAL A 513 7.17 0.55 -1.53
C VAL A 513 6.27 1.64 -2.11
N MET A 514 6.72 2.89 -2.04
CA MET A 514 5.99 4.02 -2.61
C MET A 514 6.36 4.23 -4.08
N TRP A 515 5.45 4.80 -4.86
CA TRP A 515 5.68 5.18 -6.25
C TRP A 515 5.91 6.69 -6.42
N ALA A 516 6.83 7.22 -5.62
CA ALA A 516 7.21 8.63 -5.63
C ALA A 516 8.62 8.83 -6.20
N ALA A 517 8.85 8.24 -7.37
CA ALA A 517 10.06 8.38 -8.16
C ALA A 517 10.33 9.86 -8.48
N TRP A 518 11.58 10.30 -8.29
CA TRP A 518 11.98 11.66 -8.61
C TRP A 518 12.52 11.76 -10.04
N HIS A 519 12.08 12.78 -10.78
CA HIS A 519 12.70 13.21 -12.04
C HIS A 519 12.86 14.72 -12.06
N ALA A 520 13.88 15.21 -12.78
CA ALA A 520 14.15 16.64 -12.93
C ALA A 520 12.99 17.43 -13.56
N LYS A 521 12.15 16.76 -14.38
CA LYS A 521 11.01 17.35 -15.07
C LYS A 521 9.69 17.24 -14.29
N GLY A 522 9.72 16.69 -13.08
CA GLY A 522 8.54 16.41 -12.25
C GLY A 522 8.24 14.91 -12.15
N CYS A 523 7.49 14.54 -11.12
CA CYS A 523 7.16 13.15 -10.83
C CYS A 523 5.83 12.75 -11.48
N TYR A 524 5.59 11.44 -11.57
CA TYR A 524 4.37 10.89 -12.17
C TYR A 524 3.09 11.33 -11.43
N VAL A 525 2.89 10.86 -10.19
CA VAL A 525 1.70 11.19 -9.38
C VAL A 525 2.08 12.02 -8.14
N MET A 526 3.20 11.67 -7.50
CA MET A 526 3.59 12.22 -6.21
C MET A 526 5.09 12.49 -6.14
N CYS A 527 5.48 13.71 -5.75
CA CYS A 527 6.86 14.07 -5.46
C CYS A 527 7.06 14.20 -3.95
N LEU A 528 8.05 13.50 -3.38
CA LEU A 528 8.42 13.71 -1.98
C LEU A 528 9.24 14.99 -1.76
N THR A 529 9.89 15.48 -2.81
CA THR A 529 10.90 16.54 -2.72
C THR A 529 10.94 17.39 -3.98
N ASP A 530 11.42 18.62 -3.87
CA ASP A 530 11.67 19.51 -5.02
C ASP A 530 13.00 19.19 -5.74
N ASN A 531 13.35 19.94 -6.77
CA ASN A 531 14.60 19.74 -7.53
C ASN A 531 15.88 20.10 -6.75
N LYS A 532 15.76 20.64 -5.54
CA LYS A 532 16.88 20.91 -4.62
C LYS A 532 16.93 19.88 -3.48
N PHE A 533 16.17 18.80 -3.59
CA PHE A 533 15.99 17.78 -2.57
C PHE A 533 15.49 18.34 -1.22
N LYS A 534 14.76 19.46 -1.25
CA LYS A 534 14.00 19.95 -0.11
C LYS A 534 12.63 19.28 -0.10
N ASN A 535 12.29 18.65 1.03
CA ASN A 535 11.00 17.98 1.20
C ASN A 535 9.81 18.88 0.85
N LEU A 536 8.83 18.25 0.19
CA LEU A 536 7.48 18.74 0.08
C LEU A 536 6.64 18.19 1.25
N PRO A 537 5.42 18.71 1.51
CA PRO A 537 4.60 18.25 2.64
C PRO A 537 4.34 16.74 2.69
N VAL A 538 4.24 16.07 1.53
CA VAL A 538 4.14 14.60 1.47
C VAL A 538 5.45 13.91 1.87
N GLY A 539 6.61 14.49 1.55
CA GLY A 539 7.92 14.03 2.03
C GLY A 539 8.08 14.19 3.54
N ASP A 540 7.56 15.29 4.11
CA ASP A 540 7.58 15.50 5.57
C ASP A 540 6.74 14.45 6.32
N VAL A 541 5.62 14.02 5.74
CA VAL A 541 4.84 12.90 6.31
C VAL A 541 5.59 11.59 6.26
N VAL A 542 6.29 11.31 5.15
CA VAL A 542 7.12 10.10 5.03
C VAL A 542 8.25 10.11 6.06
N ASP A 543 8.98 11.22 6.19
CA ASP A 543 10.07 11.35 7.18
C ASP A 543 9.52 11.19 8.61
N LYS A 544 8.36 11.78 8.92
CA LYS A 544 7.66 11.56 10.20
C LYS A 544 7.37 10.09 10.48
N LEU A 545 6.84 9.35 9.50
CA LEU A 545 6.51 7.93 9.67
C LEU A 545 7.77 7.07 9.81
N LEU A 546 8.83 7.38 9.07
CA LEU A 546 10.13 6.72 9.21
C LEU A 546 10.70 6.93 10.61
N ASP A 547 10.67 8.16 11.13
CA ASP A 547 11.12 8.49 12.48
C ASP A 547 10.28 7.77 13.55
N GLU A 548 8.97 7.72 13.37
CA GLU A 548 8.05 7.01 14.29
C GLU A 548 8.35 5.51 14.32
N TRP A 549 8.47 4.86 13.16
CA TRP A 549 8.63 3.41 13.04
C TRP A 549 10.06 2.91 13.25
N ARG A 550 11.02 3.83 13.39
CA ARG A 550 12.41 3.56 13.74
C ARG A 550 12.80 4.12 15.10
N LYS A 551 11.83 4.61 15.86
CA LYS A 551 12.06 5.28 17.14
C LYS A 551 12.79 4.37 18.13
N VAL A 552 13.81 4.94 18.75
CA VAL A 552 14.65 4.33 19.79
C VAL A 552 14.71 5.25 21.00
N PRO A 553 14.93 4.73 22.23
CA PRO A 553 15.10 5.56 23.41
C PRO A 553 16.30 6.49 23.31
N GLU A 554 16.17 7.69 23.87
CA GLU A 554 17.26 8.66 23.93
C GLU A 554 18.20 8.34 25.10
N LYS A 555 19.50 8.15 24.80
CA LYS A 555 20.58 7.91 25.76
C LYS A 555 20.25 6.86 26.84
N PRO A 556 19.83 5.63 26.46
CA PRO A 556 19.55 4.60 27.43
C PRO A 556 20.80 4.25 28.26
N MET A 557 20.57 3.82 29.50
CA MET A 557 21.62 3.33 30.39
C MET A 557 21.27 1.94 30.89
N THR A 558 22.28 1.12 31.17
CA THR A 558 22.09 -0.17 31.83
C THR A 558 21.81 0.01 33.33
N ASP A 559 20.96 -0.85 33.88
CA ASP A 559 20.66 -0.91 35.30
C ASP A 559 21.80 -1.53 36.12
N ALA A 560 21.60 -1.71 37.43
CA ALA A 560 22.57 -2.35 38.33
C ALA A 560 22.93 -3.80 37.95
N LYS A 561 22.13 -4.46 37.10
CA LYS A 561 22.36 -5.81 36.57
C LYS A 561 22.97 -5.77 35.15
N GLY A 562 23.39 -4.60 34.68
CA GLY A 562 23.94 -4.44 33.33
C GLY A 562 22.89 -4.60 32.23
N VAL A 563 21.60 -4.42 32.55
CA VAL A 563 20.49 -4.67 31.64
C VAL A 563 19.86 -3.36 31.19
N PHE A 564 19.57 -3.27 29.90
CA PHE A 564 18.69 -2.27 29.31
C PHE A 564 17.46 -2.97 28.72
N GLU A 565 16.27 -2.52 29.12
CA GLU A 565 14.99 -3.00 28.59
C GLU A 565 14.22 -1.86 27.93
N ALA A 566 13.66 -2.13 26.75
CA ALA A 566 12.81 -1.19 26.03
C ALA A 566 11.81 -1.92 25.15
N GLU A 567 10.76 -1.23 24.75
CA GLU A 567 9.89 -1.71 23.66
C GLU A 567 10.35 -1.07 22.35
N LEU A 568 10.94 -1.87 21.47
CA LEU A 568 11.47 -1.43 20.18
C LEU A 568 10.62 -1.99 19.05
N PHE A 569 10.65 -1.30 17.90
CA PHE A 569 10.20 -1.91 16.67
C PHE A 569 11.08 -3.10 16.30
N HIS A 570 10.57 -4.01 15.48
CA HIS A 570 11.40 -5.07 14.94
C HIS A 570 12.46 -4.45 14.03
N GLY A 571 13.72 -4.74 14.35
CA GLY A 571 14.75 -4.73 13.34
C GLY A 571 16.18 -4.89 13.80
N GLU A 572 17.10 -4.51 12.92
CA GLU A 572 18.53 -4.58 13.18
C GLU A 572 19.05 -3.24 13.71
N TYR A 573 19.67 -3.30 14.88
CA TYR A 573 20.13 -2.15 15.63
C TYR A 573 21.64 -2.21 15.83
N LYS A 574 22.32 -1.08 15.63
CA LYS A 574 23.70 -0.89 16.05
C LYS A 574 23.68 -0.29 17.45
N VAL A 575 24.31 -1.00 18.39
CA VAL A 575 24.39 -0.61 19.79
C VAL A 575 25.83 -0.23 20.11
N THR A 576 26.03 1.00 20.58
CA THR A 576 27.34 1.50 21.03
C THR A 576 27.32 1.63 22.55
N VAL A 577 28.22 0.92 23.23
CA VAL A 577 28.38 0.94 24.68
C VAL A 577 29.53 1.86 25.06
N LYS A 578 29.26 2.81 25.95
CA LYS A 578 30.26 3.69 26.57
C LYS A 578 30.22 3.52 28.08
N HIS A 579 31.37 3.30 28.69
CA HIS A 579 31.47 3.21 30.14
C HIS A 579 32.89 3.59 30.59
N LYS A 580 33.01 4.18 31.78
CA LYS A 580 34.28 4.66 32.34
C LYS A 580 35.37 3.59 32.49
N SER A 581 34.99 2.31 32.54
CA SER A 581 35.94 1.19 32.64
C SER A 581 36.44 0.70 31.28
N LEU A 582 35.83 1.14 30.18
CA LEU A 582 36.21 0.76 28.83
C LEU A 582 37.19 1.80 28.29
N LYS A 583 38.24 1.32 27.61
CA LYS A 583 39.23 2.22 26.98
C LYS A 583 38.63 2.96 25.79
N GLU A 584 37.76 2.28 25.04
CA GLU A 584 37.08 2.77 23.85
C GLU A 584 35.62 2.28 23.86
N PRO A 585 34.69 2.96 23.17
CA PRO A 585 33.33 2.46 23.00
C PRO A 585 33.30 1.13 22.26
N ILE A 586 32.43 0.21 22.70
CA ILE A 586 32.20 -1.08 22.03
C ILE A 586 30.98 -0.96 21.14
N VAL A 587 31.06 -1.44 19.90
CA VAL A 587 29.97 -1.38 18.92
C VAL A 587 29.59 -2.79 18.51
N GLN A 588 28.30 -3.13 18.61
CA GLN A 588 27.78 -4.42 18.17
C GLN A 588 26.43 -4.25 17.48
N THR A 589 26.21 -5.02 16.41
CA THR A 589 24.90 -5.10 15.75
C THR A 589 24.07 -6.21 16.38
N VAL A 590 22.81 -5.92 16.69
CA VAL A 590 21.84 -6.86 17.26
C VAL A 590 20.60 -6.90 16.37
N ASP A 591 20.20 -8.10 16.01
CA ASP A 591 18.93 -8.35 15.31
C ASP A 591 17.85 -8.65 16.35
N LEU A 592 16.79 -7.86 16.34
CA LEU A 592 15.69 -7.91 17.31
C LEU A 592 14.37 -7.95 16.56
N ASP A 593 13.72 -9.11 16.56
CA ASP A 593 12.50 -9.35 15.79
C ASP A 593 11.47 -10.15 16.59
N SER A 594 10.44 -10.64 15.91
CA SER A 594 9.40 -11.46 16.54
C SER A 594 9.93 -12.73 17.23
N THR A 595 11.09 -13.25 16.81
CA THR A 595 11.73 -14.49 17.29
C THR A 595 12.88 -14.24 18.25
N LYS A 596 13.47 -13.05 18.25
CA LYS A 596 14.64 -12.70 19.06
C LYS A 596 14.42 -11.41 19.85
N SER A 597 14.24 -11.55 21.16
CA SER A 597 14.00 -10.44 22.10
C SER A 597 15.16 -10.17 23.07
N GLU A 598 16.24 -10.96 23.01
CA GLU A 598 17.37 -10.83 23.91
C GLU A 598 18.69 -10.76 23.14
N ALA A 599 19.60 -9.93 23.63
CA ALA A 599 20.96 -9.83 23.12
C ALA A 599 21.95 -9.60 24.27
N THR A 600 23.16 -10.13 24.12
CA THR A 600 24.28 -9.89 25.04
C THR A 600 25.41 -9.20 24.27
N ILE A 601 25.94 -8.13 24.86
CA ILE A 601 27.13 -7.41 24.39
C ILE A 601 28.22 -7.62 25.43
N SER A 602 29.27 -8.33 25.04
CA SER A 602 30.43 -8.58 25.89
C SER A 602 31.54 -7.58 25.52
N CYS A 603 31.94 -6.75 26.48
CA CYS A 603 32.89 -5.65 26.35
C CYS A 603 34.30 -5.97 26.85
#